data_AF-A0A3B9MVI6-F1
#
_entry.id   AF-A0A3B9MVI6-F1
#
_cell.length_a   1.000
_cell.length_b   1.000
_cell.length_c   1.000
_cell.angle_alpha   90.00
_cell.angle_beta   90.00
_cell.angle_gamma   90.00
#
_symmetry.space_group_name_H-M   'P 1'
#
loop_
_entity.id
_entity.type
_entity.pdbx_description
1 polymer ?
#
loop_
_entity_poly.entity_id
_entity_poly.type
_entity_poly.pdbx_seq_one_letter_code
_entity_poly.pdbx_strand_id
1 'polypeptide(L)' 'MAKIYDLKVKDMSGNEVSLSDYEGKVLLIVNTATGCGFTPHYEPLEAMYKDLRDKGFEILDFPCNQFA' A
#
# COMPACT_ATOMS: atom_id res chain seq x y z
N MET A 1 -21.03 -9.76 -2.62
CA MET A 1 -19.68 -9.66 -3.22
C MET A 1 -18.91 -8.68 -2.36
N ALA A 2 -17.77 -9.07 -1.78
CA ALA A 2 -17.01 -8.19 -0.92
C ALA A 2 -16.24 -7.15 -1.76
N LYS A 3 -16.31 -5.88 -1.38
CA LYS A 3 -15.52 -4.80 -2.00
C LYS A 3 -14.28 -4.55 -1.17
N ILE A 4 -13.26 -3.98 -1.80
CA ILE A 4 -12.04 -3.55 -1.09
C ILE A 4 -12.35 -2.55 0.03
N TYR A 5 -13.34 -1.67 -0.16
CA TYR A 5 -13.75 -0.64 0.80
C TYR A 5 -14.48 -1.17 2.04
N ASP A 6 -14.91 -2.45 2.01
CA ASP A 6 -15.51 -3.09 3.18
C ASP A 6 -14.43 -3.59 4.17
N LEU A 7 -13.15 -3.57 3.76
CA LEU A 7 -12.05 -4.10 4.55
C LEU A 7 -11.49 -3.07 5.53
N LYS A 8 -11.03 -3.59 6.65
CA LYS A 8 -10.25 -2.85 7.65
C LYS A 8 -8.93 -3.56 7.87
N VAL A 9 -7.86 -2.78 7.93
CA VAL A 9 -6.49 -3.28 8.12
C VAL A 9 -5.84 -2.59 9.31
N LYS A 10 -4.69 -3.09 9.75
CA LYS A 10 -3.87 -2.42 10.76
C LYS A 10 -2.71 -1.71 10.11
N ASP A 11 -2.45 -0.47 10.52
CA ASP A 11 -1.22 0.23 10.17
C ASP A 11 -0.02 -0.32 10.97
N MET A 12 1.17 0.22 10.69
CA MET A 12 2.42 -0.13 11.40
C MET A 12 2.40 0.17 12.90
N SER A 13 1.52 1.08 13.35
CA SER A 13 1.34 1.42 14.76
C SER A 13 0.26 0.54 15.43
N GLY A 14 -0.39 -0.35 14.68
CA GLY A 14 -1.47 -1.22 15.14
C GLY A 14 -2.85 -0.58 15.13
N ASN A 15 -3.01 0.65 14.63
CA ASN A 15 -4.30 1.32 14.53
C ASN A 15 -5.14 0.72 13.40
N GLU A 16 -6.45 0.66 13.60
CA GLU A 16 -7.38 0.22 12.56
C GLU A 16 -7.56 1.32 11.50
N VAL A 17 -7.36 0.97 10.24
CA VAL A 17 -7.56 1.85 9.07
C VAL A 17 -8.62 1.23 8.18
N SER A 18 -9.65 2.01 7.85
CA SER A 18 -10.71 1.58 6.93
C SER A 18 -10.27 1.83 5.49
N LEU A 19 -10.36 0.83 4.62
CA LEU A 19 -10.00 1.05 3.21
C LEU A 19 -11.01 1.94 2.47
N SER A 20 -12.20 2.16 3.04
CA SER A 20 -13.15 3.18 2.57
C SER A 20 -12.58 4.59 2.53
N ASP A 21 -11.56 4.90 3.34
CA ASP A 21 -10.95 6.23 3.41
C ASP A 21 -10.22 6.59 2.10
N TYR A 22 -9.96 5.59 1.26
CA TYR A 22 -9.33 5.74 -0.04
C TYR A 22 -10.32 5.63 -1.22
N GLU A 23 -11.63 5.63 -0.95
CA GLU A 23 -12.64 5.56 -2.01
C GLU A 23 -12.52 6.73 -2.99
N GLY A 24 -12.64 6.43 -4.28
CA GLY A 24 -12.45 7.41 -5.37
C GLY A 24 -10.99 7.62 -5.79
N LYS A 25 -10.02 7.01 -5.08
CA LYS A 25 -8.62 6.96 -5.53
C LYS A 25 -8.32 5.68 -6.32
N VAL A 26 -7.33 5.75 -7.20
CA VAL A 26 -6.68 4.57 -7.77
C VAL A 26 -5.69 4.03 -6.75
N LEU A 27 -5.83 2.76 -6.38
CA LEU A 27 -4.99 2.12 -5.37
C LEU A 27 -4.00 1.15 -6.02
N LEU A 28 -2.72 1.30 -5.66
CA LEU A 28 -1.72 0.26 -5.85
C LEU A 28 -1.45 -0.42 -4.51
N ILE A 29 -1.83 -1.69 -4.40
CA ILE A 29 -1.59 -2.51 -3.20
C ILE A 29 -0.35 -3.36 -3.47
N VAL A 30 0.67 -3.21 -2.62
CA VAL A 30 1.97 -3.88 -2.79
C VAL A 30 2.29 -4.70 -1.55
N ASN A 31 2.73 -5.94 -1.74
CA ASN A 31 3.36 -6.71 -0.67
C ASN A 31 4.89 -6.58 -0.76
N THR A 32 5.54 -6.13 0.31
CA THR A 32 7.00 -5.93 0.32
C THR A 32 7.71 -6.84 1.32
N ALA A 33 9.02 -6.94 1.19
CA ALA A 33 9.92 -7.59 2.15
C ALA A 33 10.99 -6.59 2.57
N THR A 34 11.30 -6.52 3.86
CA THR A 34 12.40 -5.67 4.37
C THR A 34 13.73 -6.40 4.52
N GLY A 35 13.80 -7.69 4.14
CA GLY A 35 15.06 -8.45 4.09
C GLY A 35 16.00 -7.93 3.00
N CYS A 36 17.28 -7.74 3.35
CA CYS A 36 18.37 -6.97 2.70
C CYS A 36 18.66 -7.11 1.18
N GLY A 37 17.71 -7.52 0.34
CA GLY A 37 17.85 -7.57 -1.12
C GLY A 37 16.68 -7.00 -1.93
N PHE A 38 15.53 -6.71 -1.29
CA PHE A 38 14.29 -6.30 -1.98
C PHE A 38 13.91 -4.82 -1.79
N THR A 39 14.81 -4.02 -1.25
CA THR A 39 14.66 -2.56 -1.14
C THR A 39 14.69 -1.77 -2.46
N PRO A 40 15.33 -2.19 -3.58
CA PRO A 40 15.41 -1.34 -4.78
C PRO A 40 14.04 -1.08 -5.44
N HIS A 41 12.98 -1.80 -5.05
CA HIS A 41 11.62 -1.53 -5.51
C HIS A 41 11.01 -0.27 -4.89
N TYR A 42 11.53 0.25 -3.77
CA TYR A 42 10.95 1.45 -3.14
C TYR A 42 11.22 2.74 -3.93
N GLU A 43 12.38 2.89 -4.57
CA GLU A 43 12.70 4.08 -5.37
C GLU A 43 11.69 4.36 -6.50
N PRO A 44 11.37 3.39 -7.38
CA PRO A 44 10.37 3.61 -8.43
C PRO A 44 8.95 3.78 -7.86
N LEU A 45 8.62 3.12 -6.74
CA LEU A 45 7.32 3.31 -6.06
C LEU A 45 7.19 4.73 -5.49
N GLU A 46 8.24 5.25 -4.86
CA GLU A 46 8.26 6.60 -4.31
C GLU A 46 8.19 7.65 -5.42
N ALA A 47 8.93 7.46 -6.53
CA ALA A 47 8.88 8.35 -7.69
C ALA A 47 7.46 8.40 -8.28
N MET A 48 6.84 7.25 -8.51
CA MET A 48 5.47 7.17 -9.02
C MET A 48 4.45 7.79 -8.05
N TYR A 49 4.62 7.59 -6.74
CA TYR A 49 3.74 8.20 -5.74
C TYR A 49 3.84 9.73 -5.76
N LYS A 50 5.05 10.28 -5.83
CA LYS A 50 5.28 11.73 -5.95
C LYS A 50 4.57 12.31 -7.18
N ASP A 51 4.59 11.61 -8.30
CA ASP A 51 4.02 12.11 -9.58
C ASP A 51 2.49 11.99 -9.68
N LEU A 52 1.89 11.08 -8.91
CA LEU A 52 0.48 10.70 -9.07
C LEU A 52 -0.40 10.97 -7.85
N ARG A 53 0.15 11.13 -6.63
CA ARG A 53 -0.67 11.26 -5.41
C ARG A 53 -1.71 12.37 -5.49
N ASP A 54 -1.33 13.52 -6.04
CA ASP A 54 -2.20 14.70 -6.16
C ASP A 54 -3.27 14.55 -7.26
N LYS A 55 -3.20 13.45 -8.04
CA LYS A 55 -4.17 13.07 -9.07
C LYS A 55 -5.11 11.96 -8.59
N GLY A 56 -5.18 11.72 -7.28
CA GLY A 56 -6.04 10.69 -6.70
C GLY A 56 -5.44 9.28 -6.76
N PHE A 57 -4.14 9.14 -6.56
CA PHE A 57 -3.44 7.85 -6.50
C PHE A 57 -2.91 7.58 -5.09
N GLU A 58 -2.96 6.33 -4.64
CA GLU A 58 -2.39 5.90 -3.36
C GLU A 58 -1.64 4.57 -3.48
N ILE A 59 -0.54 4.43 -2.74
CA ILE A 59 0.15 3.15 -2.57
C ILE A 59 -0.08 2.63 -1.15
N LEU A 60 -0.62 1.43 -1.03
CA LEU A 60 -0.77 0.71 0.24
C LEU A 60 0.27 -0.41 0.31
N ASP A 61 1.28 -0.23 1.16
CA ASP A 61 2.37 -1.17 1.35
C ASP A 61 2.09 -2.11 2.54
N PHE A 62 2.08 -3.41 2.27
CA PHE A 62 1.84 -4.49 3.23
C PHE A 62 3.06 -5.41 3.33
N PRO A 63 3.99 -5.16 4.26
CA PRO A 63 5.14 -6.04 4.44
C PRO A 63 4.73 -7.45 4.87
N CYS A 64 5.39 -8.43 4.27
CA CYS A 64 5.20 -9.86 4.55
C CYS A 64 6.56 -10.52 4.77
N ASN A 65 6.58 -11.74 5.32
CA ASN A 65 7.81 -12.54 5.45
C ASN A 65 7.63 -13.95 4.87
N GLN A 66 6.67 -14.13 3.97
CA GLN A 66 6.35 -15.39 3.31
C GLN A 66 6.88 -15.39 1.87
N PHE A 67 8.18 -15.14 1.72
CA PHE A 67 8.87 -15.20 0.44
C PHE A 67 9.56 -16.56 0.34
N ALA A 68 9.29 -17.30 -0.75
CA ALA A 68 9.75 -18.68 -0.96
C ALA A 68 11.25 -18.79 -1.28
#